data_AF-A0A1B6G9H5-F1
#
_entry.id   AF-A0A1B6G9H5-F1
#
_cell.length_a   1.000
_cell.length_b   1.000
_cell.length_c   1.000
_cell.angle_alpha   90.00
_cell.angle_beta   90.00
_cell.angle_gamma   90.00
#
_symmetry.space_group_name_H-M   'P 1'
#
loop_
_entity.id
_entity.type
_entity.pdbx_description
1 polymer ?
#
loop_
_entity_poly.entity_id
_entity_poly.type
_entity_poly.pdbx_seq_one_letter_code
_entity_poly.pdbx_strand_id
1 'polypeptide(L)'
;RLRSEGRLHVERCDSERALLCYLLAKLSKLDPDLVVGHGLLGGDLDVLVHRLAHLKIPNWSRIGRLKRANIPPPGKARFQVERYPMCGRLVCDVKLSAKELIRARSYELGTLCQSVLHVNVERLEVSPDEV
;
A
#
# COMPACT_ATOMS: atom_id res chain seq x y z
N ARG A 1 -14.10 30.10 0.53
CA ARG A 1 -14.02 29.56 1.91
C ARG A 1 -12.85 28.59 1.96
N LEU A 2 -11.64 29.10 2.24
CA LEU A 2 -10.42 28.31 2.39
C LEU A 2 -10.52 27.54 3.72
N ARG A 3 -10.49 26.21 3.67
CA ARG A 3 -10.45 25.35 4.86
C ARG A 3 -9.12 25.58 5.56
N SER A 4 -9.17 25.75 6.88
CA SER A 4 -8.03 25.81 7.80
C SER A 4 -6.92 24.84 7.39
N GLU A 5 -5.69 25.34 7.26
CA GLU A 5 -4.49 24.50 7.12
C GLU A 5 -4.42 23.56 8.32
N GLY A 6 -4.83 22.31 8.11
CA GLY A 6 -4.73 21.27 9.12
C GLY A 6 -3.27 21.05 9.47
N ARG A 7 -2.95 21.04 10.76
CA ARG A 7 -1.62 20.69 11.26
C ARG A 7 -1.15 19.40 10.57
N LEU A 8 -0.09 19.49 9.77
CA LEU A 8 0.47 18.35 9.06
C LEU A 8 0.95 17.31 10.07
N HIS A 9 0.36 16.11 10.04
CA HIS A 9 0.80 14.98 10.86
C HIS A 9 1.83 14.16 10.09
N VAL A 10 3.08 14.61 10.12
CA VAL A 10 4.22 13.94 9.50
C VAL A 10 5.09 13.33 10.58
N GLU A 11 5.37 12.03 10.47
CA GLU A 11 6.32 11.33 11.33
C GLU A 11 7.63 11.15 10.56
N ARG A 12 8.72 11.72 11.07
CA ARG A 12 10.05 11.51 10.51
C ARG A 12 10.64 10.22 11.09
N CYS A 13 11.06 9.31 10.23
CA CYS A 13 11.76 8.08 10.60
C CYS A 13 13.21 8.16 10.14
N ASP A 14 14.17 7.84 11.02
CA ASP A 14 15.61 7.98 10.72
C ASP A 14 16.18 6.85 9.85
N SER A 15 15.38 5.83 9.57
CA SER A 15 15.74 4.73 8.67
C SER A 15 14.49 4.08 8.09
N GLU A 16 14.65 3.36 6.98
CA GLU A 16 13.58 2.54 6.42
C GLU A 16 13.10 1.49 7.42
N ARG A 17 14.01 0.92 8.22
CA ARG A 17 13.65 -0.04 9.27
C ARG A 17 12.70 0.58 10.29
N ALA A 18 12.98 1.81 10.72
CA ALA A 18 12.11 2.56 11.63
C ALA A 18 10.76 2.88 10.97
N LEU A 19 10.78 3.29 9.70
CA LEU A 19 9.57 3.58 8.91
C LEU A 19 8.64 2.37 8.80
N LEU A 20 9.18 1.19 8.47
CA LEU A 20 8.39 -0.04 8.35
C LEU A 20 7.86 -0.51 9.71
N CYS A 21 8.65 -0.41 10.77
CA CYS A 21 8.18 -0.67 12.13
C CYS A 21 7.02 0.26 12.52
N TYR A 22 7.13 1.55 12.20
CA TYR A 22 6.10 2.54 12.45
C TYR A 22 4.82 2.24 11.66
N LEU A 23 4.94 1.91 10.37
CA LEU A 23 3.81 1.51 9.52
C LEU A 23 3.06 0.30 10.12
N LEU A 24 3.76 -0.76 10.51
CA LEU A 24 3.14 -1.94 11.13
C LEU A 24 2.50 -1.62 12.49
N ALA A 25 3.12 -0.76 13.29
CA ALA A 25 2.56 -0.31 14.55
C ALA A 25 1.25 0.47 14.34
N LYS A 26 1.22 1.37 13.35
CA LYS A 26 0.01 2.11 12.96
C LYS A 26 -1.07 1.19 12.44
N LEU A 27 -0.74 0.29 11.52
CA LEU A 27 -1.70 -0.65 10.96
C LEU A 27 -2.31 -1.55 12.04
N SER A 28 -1.50 -2.04 12.97
CA SER A 28 -1.97 -2.85 14.11
C SER A 28 -2.79 -2.06 15.12
N LYS A 29 -2.54 -0.75 15.29
CA LYS A 29 -3.30 0.12 16.19
C LYS A 29 -4.64 0.54 15.60
N LEU A 30 -4.65 0.84 14.31
CA LEU A 30 -5.87 1.18 13.55
C LEU A 30 -6.75 -0.06 13.33
N ASP A 31 -6.11 -1.21 13.17
CA ASP A 31 -6.70 -2.51 12.87
C ASP A 31 -7.77 -2.51 11.77
N PRO A 32 -7.48 -2.00 10.56
CA PRO A 32 -8.48 -1.88 9.50
C PRO A 32 -8.97 -3.25 9.00
N ASP A 33 -10.28 -3.37 8.78
CA ASP A 33 -10.88 -4.52 8.09
C ASP A 33 -10.62 -4.49 6.57
N LEU A 34 -10.50 -3.29 5.99
CA LEU A 34 -10.28 -3.06 4.58
C LEU A 34 -9.08 -2.12 4.37
N VAL A 35 -8.13 -2.56 3.55
CA VAL A 35 -7.00 -1.76 3.07
C VAL A 35 -7.20 -1.45 1.60
N VAL A 36 -7.20 -0.17 1.26
CA VAL A 36 -7.42 0.32 -0.11
C VAL A 36 -6.12 0.92 -0.64
N GLY A 37 -5.79 0.64 -1.90
CA GLY A 37 -4.68 1.27 -2.59
C GLY A 37 -4.74 1.04 -4.10
N HIS A 38 -3.84 1.66 -4.84
CA HIS A 38 -3.71 1.52 -6.30
C HIS A 38 -2.48 0.69 -6.60
N GLY A 39 -2.62 -0.43 -7.31
CA GLY A 39 -1.47 -1.27 -7.67
C GLY A 39 -0.95 -2.18 -6.54
N LEU A 40 -1.64 -2.24 -5.39
CA LEU A 40 -1.25 -3.06 -4.25
C LEU A 40 -1.05 -4.54 -4.61
N LEU A 41 -1.99 -5.11 -5.36
CA LEU A 41 -1.92 -6.50 -5.81
C LEU A 41 -1.07 -6.65 -7.09
N GLY A 42 -0.72 -5.53 -7.73
CA GLY A 42 0.12 -5.49 -8.93
C GLY A 42 1.64 -5.51 -8.66
N GLY A 43 2.06 -5.56 -7.40
CA GLY A 43 3.47 -5.70 -7.02
C GLY A 43 3.89 -4.91 -5.78
N ASP A 44 3.17 -3.84 -5.40
CA ASP A 44 3.60 -2.99 -4.27
C ASP A 44 3.61 -3.74 -2.94
N LEU A 45 2.64 -4.65 -2.73
CA LEU A 45 2.61 -5.49 -1.54
C LEU A 45 3.79 -6.47 -1.50
N ASP A 46 4.23 -6.98 -2.65
CA ASP A 46 5.39 -7.87 -2.75
C ASP A 46 6.68 -7.11 -2.41
N VAL A 47 6.82 -5.88 -2.90
CA VAL A 47 7.94 -5.00 -2.54
C VAL A 47 7.94 -4.77 -1.04
N LEU A 48 6.80 -4.41 -0.45
CA LEU A 48 6.68 -4.17 0.99
C LEU A 48 7.10 -5.40 1.80
N VAL A 49 6.58 -6.59 1.48
CA VAL A 49 6.93 -7.85 2.17
C VAL A 49 8.40 -8.20 1.99
N HIS A 50 8.95 -7.99 0.79
CA HIS A 50 10.37 -8.18 0.53
C HIS A 50 11.25 -7.26 1.38
N ARG A 51 10.88 -5.97 1.52
CA ARG A 51 11.60 -5.02 2.39
C ARG A 51 11.51 -5.41 3.87
N LEU A 52 10.33 -5.84 4.34
CA LEU A 52 10.15 -6.38 5.70
C LEU A 52 11.07 -7.56 5.98
N ALA A 53 11.21 -8.47 5.00
CA ALA A 53 12.10 -9.63 5.08
C ALA A 53 13.57 -9.22 5.12
N HIS A 54 13.98 -8.39 4.16
CA HIS A 54 15.36 -7.94 4.00
C HIS A 54 15.88 -7.22 5.25
N LEU A 55 15.07 -6.33 5.84
CA LEU A 55 15.41 -5.56 7.03
C LEU A 55 15.16 -6.30 8.35
N LYS A 56 14.74 -7.57 8.28
CA LYS A 56 14.45 -8.44 9.44
C LYS A 56 13.54 -7.75 10.46
N ILE A 57 12.43 -7.21 9.97
CA ILE A 57 11.47 -6.49 10.81
C ILE A 57 10.77 -7.49 11.75
N PRO A 58 10.83 -7.29 13.08
CA PRO A 58 10.14 -8.16 14.03
C PRO A 58 8.63 -7.99 13.90
N ASN A 59 7.88 -9.04 14.22
CA ASN A 59 6.41 -9.01 14.19
C ASN A 59 5.82 -8.56 12.83
N TRP A 60 6.48 -8.89 11.72
CA TRP A 60 6.05 -8.56 10.37
C TRP A 60 4.59 -8.96 10.08
N SER A 61 4.11 -10.05 10.72
CA SER A 61 2.77 -10.60 10.54
C SER A 61 1.64 -9.67 11.03
N ARG A 62 1.97 -8.57 11.72
CA ARG A 62 1.05 -7.45 12.01
C ARG A 62 0.54 -6.74 10.75
N ILE A 63 1.15 -7.01 9.60
CA ILE A 63 0.62 -6.57 8.30
C ILE A 63 -0.78 -7.16 8.03
N GLY A 64 -1.01 -8.41 8.44
CA GLY A 64 -2.33 -9.04 8.50
C GLY A 64 -2.89 -9.09 9.92
N ARG A 65 -3.79 -10.03 10.17
CA ARG A 65 -4.30 -10.35 11.53
C ARG A 65 -3.87 -11.72 12.04
N LEU A 66 -3.32 -12.59 11.18
CA LEU A 66 -2.81 -13.89 11.61
C LEU A 66 -1.36 -13.77 12.06
N LYS A 67 -1.08 -14.07 13.34
CA LYS A 67 0.28 -14.14 13.86
C LYS A 67 1.07 -15.27 13.18
N ARG A 68 2.27 -14.95 12.70
CA ARG A 68 3.17 -15.90 12.04
C ARG A 68 4.61 -15.63 12.40
N ALA A 69 5.39 -16.70 12.55
CA ALA A 69 6.81 -16.65 12.86
C ALA A 69 7.66 -16.31 11.64
N ASN A 70 7.47 -17.02 10.52
CA ASN A 70 8.38 -16.96 9.37
C ASN A 70 7.76 -16.19 8.20
N ILE A 71 8.52 -15.26 7.61
CA ILE A 71 8.16 -14.63 6.34
C ILE A 71 8.31 -15.68 5.23
N PRO A 72 7.32 -15.83 4.32
CA PRO A 72 7.45 -16.72 3.17
C PRO A 72 8.66 -16.35 2.32
N PRO A 73 9.45 -17.33 1.85
CA PRO A 73 10.57 -17.05 0.96
C PRO A 73 10.07 -16.45 -0.37
N PRO A 74 10.76 -15.43 -0.92
CA PRO A 74 10.40 -14.84 -2.19
C PRO A 74 10.41 -15.89 -3.32
N GLY A 75 9.41 -15.84 -4.21
CA GLY A 75 9.39 -16.63 -5.45
C GLY A 75 8.80 -18.04 -5.38
N LYS A 76 8.51 -18.62 -4.21
CA LYS A 76 7.95 -20.00 -4.13
C LYS A 76 6.43 -20.13 -4.22
N ALA A 77 5.68 -19.02 -4.24
CA ALA A 77 4.22 -19.09 -4.19
C ALA A 77 3.54 -17.92 -4.92
N ARG A 78 3.82 -17.74 -6.23
CA ARG A 78 3.21 -16.68 -7.07
C ARG A 78 1.67 -16.65 -7.02
N PHE A 79 1.01 -17.76 -6.68
CA PHE A 79 -0.47 -17.83 -6.60
C PHE A 79 -1.05 -17.70 -5.19
N GLN A 80 -0.23 -17.59 -4.13
CA GLN A 80 -0.72 -17.47 -2.75
C GLN A 80 -0.13 -16.27 -2.00
N VAL A 81 0.96 -15.66 -2.48
CA VAL A 81 1.66 -14.57 -1.78
C VAL A 81 0.90 -13.25 -1.80
N GLU A 82 0.08 -12.95 -2.80
CA GLU A 82 -0.61 -11.63 -2.84
C GLU A 82 -1.70 -11.50 -1.75
N ARG A 83 -2.29 -12.61 -1.30
CA ARG A 83 -3.31 -12.61 -0.23
C ARG A 83 -2.78 -13.09 1.13
N TYR A 84 -1.63 -13.76 1.14
CA TYR A 84 -1.13 -14.36 2.36
C TYR A 84 -0.73 -13.33 3.43
N PRO A 85 0.07 -12.28 3.15
CA PRO A 85 0.50 -11.29 4.14
C PRO A 85 -0.68 -10.58 4.80
N MET A 86 -1.66 -10.18 4.00
CA MET A 86 -2.84 -9.41 4.45
C MET A 86 -3.95 -10.28 5.03
N CYS A 87 -3.72 -11.57 5.27
CA CYS A 87 -4.74 -12.48 5.81
C CYS A 87 -5.49 -11.90 7.03
N GLY A 88 -6.81 -11.96 7.00
CA GLY A 88 -7.70 -11.33 8.00
C GLY A 88 -7.95 -9.84 7.77
N ARG A 89 -7.40 -9.24 6.71
CA ARG A 89 -7.75 -7.91 6.19
C ARG A 89 -8.14 -8.05 4.72
N LEU A 90 -9.21 -7.41 4.30
CA LEU A 90 -9.57 -7.29 2.88
C LEU A 90 -8.64 -6.29 2.20
N VAL A 91 -8.25 -6.59 0.96
CA VAL A 91 -7.45 -5.68 0.12
C VAL A 91 -8.31 -5.28 -1.07
N CYS A 92 -8.53 -3.98 -1.23
CA CYS A 92 -9.15 -3.40 -2.40
C CYS A 92 -8.07 -2.70 -3.23
N ASP A 93 -7.78 -3.28 -4.39
CA ASP A 93 -6.92 -2.66 -5.38
C ASP A 93 -7.79 -1.87 -6.38
N VAL A 94 -7.74 -0.55 -6.29
CA VAL A 94 -8.56 0.33 -7.14
C VAL A 94 -8.21 0.22 -8.61
N LYS A 95 -6.96 -0.15 -8.96
CA LYS A 95 -6.55 -0.36 -10.36
C LYS A 95 -7.26 -1.59 -10.92
N LEU A 96 -7.34 -2.66 -10.13
CA LEU A 96 -8.03 -3.90 -10.50
C LEU A 96 -9.55 -3.68 -10.57
N SER A 97 -10.14 -3.10 -9.53
CA SER A 97 -11.58 -2.79 -9.49
C SER A 97 -11.99 -1.86 -10.62
N ALA A 98 -11.16 -0.88 -10.99
CA ALA A 98 -11.44 -0.01 -12.12
C ALA A 98 -11.46 -0.78 -13.45
N LYS A 99 -10.52 -1.71 -13.69
CA LYS A 99 -10.53 -2.55 -14.90
C LYS A 99 -11.80 -3.39 -15.05
N GLU A 100 -12.40 -3.79 -13.94
CA GLU A 100 -13.64 -4.57 -13.93
C GLU A 100 -14.88 -3.69 -14.13
N LEU A 101 -14.91 -2.50 -13.52
CA LEU A 101 -16.13 -1.70 -13.37
C LEU A 101 -16.24 -0.53 -14.34
N ILE A 102 -15.14 -0.02 -14.88
CA ILE A 102 -15.14 1.17 -15.73
C ILE A 102 -14.33 0.96 -17.01
N ARG A 103 -14.78 1.57 -18.10
CA ARG A 103 -14.01 1.60 -19.36
C ARG A 103 -13.15 2.86 -19.41
N ALA A 104 -11.85 2.70 -19.26
CA ALA A 104 -10.87 3.79 -19.35
C ALA A 104 -9.81 3.53 -20.42
N ARG A 105 -9.20 4.61 -20.95
CA ARG A 105 -8.05 4.50 -21.87
C ARG A 105 -6.78 4.00 -21.17
N SER A 106 -6.62 4.35 -19.90
CA SER A 106 -5.55 3.90 -19.01
C SER A 106 -6.12 3.74 -17.60
N TYR A 107 -5.54 2.82 -16.82
CA TYR A 107 -5.90 2.57 -15.43
C TYR A 107 -4.81 3.04 -14.46
N GLU A 108 -3.89 3.88 -14.92
CA GLU A 108 -2.94 4.56 -14.03
C GLU A 108 -3.67 5.59 -13.15
N LEU A 109 -3.13 5.83 -11.96
CA LEU A 109 -3.81 6.57 -10.91
C LEU A 109 -4.19 7.99 -11.37
N GLY A 110 -3.32 8.66 -12.12
CA GLY A 110 -3.60 9.98 -12.70
C GLY A 110 -4.82 9.99 -13.62
N THR A 111 -4.94 9.00 -14.51
CA THR A 111 -6.07 8.87 -15.44
C THR A 111 -7.37 8.55 -14.69
N LEU A 112 -7.30 7.68 -13.68
CA LEU A 112 -8.46 7.34 -12.86
C LEU A 112 -8.94 8.54 -12.04
N CYS A 113 -8.04 9.33 -11.46
CA CYS A 113 -8.41 10.56 -10.75
C CYS A 113 -9.15 11.56 -11.65
N GLN A 114 -8.68 11.79 -12.88
CA GLN A 114 -9.35 12.70 -13.81
C GLN A 114 -10.72 12.19 -14.24
N SER A 115 -10.81 10.91 -14.60
CA SER A 115 -12.04 10.33 -15.15
C SER A 115 -13.12 10.06 -14.10
N VAL A 116 -12.74 9.65 -12.88
CA VAL A 116 -13.69 9.28 -11.81
C VAL A 116 -13.97 10.43 -10.84
N LEU A 117 -12.94 11.20 -10.44
CA LEU A 117 -13.11 12.28 -9.46
C LEU A 117 -13.36 13.65 -10.09
N HIS A 118 -13.29 13.74 -11.43
CA HIS A 118 -13.45 14.99 -12.19
C HIS A 118 -12.49 16.10 -11.72
N VAL A 119 -11.28 15.71 -11.31
CA VAL A 119 -10.23 16.65 -10.91
C VAL A 119 -9.53 17.16 -12.16
N ASN A 120 -9.66 18.46 -12.42
CA ASN A 120 -9.06 19.14 -13.59
C ASN A 120 -7.56 19.46 -13.44
N VAL A 121 -6.95 19.02 -12.33
CA VAL A 121 -5.52 19.20 -12.08
C VAL A 121 -4.82 17.89 -12.42
N GLU A 122 -3.78 17.96 -13.24
CA GLU A 122 -2.93 16.82 -13.51
C GLU A 122 -2.21 16.40 -12.23
N ARG A 123 -2.36 15.12 -11.85
CA ARG A 123 -1.60 14.56 -10.73
C ARG A 123 -0.13 14.58 -11.14
N LEU A 124 0.68 15.36 -10.43
CA LEU A 124 2.13 15.36 -10.61
C LEU A 124 2.67 13.96 -10.26
N GLU A 125 3.26 13.29 -11.24
CA GLU A 125 4.09 12.11 -11.01
C GLU A 125 5.53 12.57 -10.81
N VAL A 126 6.14 12.10 -9.73
CA VAL A 126 7.55 12.37 -9.44
C VAL A 126 8.31 11.10 -9.80
N SER A 127 9.27 11.22 -10.71
CA SER A 127 10.10 10.10 -11.11
C SER A 127 11.14 9.78 -10.02
N PRO A 128 11.65 8.54 -9.95
CA PRO A 128 12.70 8.18 -9.00
C PRO A 128 13.97 9.02 -9.13
N ASP A 129 14.24 9.59 -10.30
CA ASP A 129 15.42 10.43 -10.57
C ASP A 129 15.26 11.87 -10.06
N GLU A 130 14.05 12.28 -9.72
CA GLU A 130 13.71 13.63 -9.22
C GLU A 130 13.65 13.71 -7.68
N VAL A 131 13.90 12.60 -6.97
CA VAL A 131 13.88 12.49 -5.50
C VAL A 131 15.28 12.29 -4.95
#